data_AF-A0A534GBX3-F1
#
_entry.id   AF-A0A534GBX3-F1
#
_cell.length_a   1.000
_cell.length_b   1.000
_cell.length_c   1.000
_cell.angle_alpha   90.00
_cell.angle_beta   90.00
_cell.angle_gamma   90.00
#
_symmetry.space_group_name_H-M   'P 1'
#
loop_
_entity.id
_entity.type
_entity.pdbx_description
1 polymer ?
#
loop_
_entity_poly.entity_id
_entity_poly.type
_entity_poly.pdbx_seq_one_letter_code
_entity_poly.pdbx_strand_id
1 'polypeptide(L)'
;YYTSWAGCKEFTDALLCCVSSGPRGISLIPQLTCGLQQNALFLNLYVAGRMRCEPDGVPVEVVCETAFPAEGRVALTVKAERATHFTLRLRVPEWTGHFHVRFGGHRLAGTPGQLLDVSRTWPRSSTLDIDMDMPTRVLPGSPTYPDKPSTGPFLICTG
;
A
#
# COMPACT_ATOMS: atom_id res chain seq x y z
N TYR A 1 24.47 6.03 -11.98
CA TYR A 1 23.53 7.07 -11.48
C TYR A 1 22.13 6.85 -12.02
N TYR A 2 21.95 6.90 -13.34
CA TYR A 2 20.67 6.69 -14.01
C TYR A 2 20.20 5.23 -13.93
N THR A 3 18.88 5.04 -13.85
CA THR A 3 18.23 3.74 -14.06
C THR A 3 17.62 3.77 -15.46
N SER A 4 18.38 3.32 -16.47
CA SER A 4 17.88 3.21 -17.85
C SER A 4 16.80 2.14 -17.94
N TRP A 5 15.85 2.31 -18.87
CA TRP A 5 14.82 1.31 -19.18
C TRP A 5 15.33 0.10 -19.97
N ALA A 6 16.57 0.20 -20.47
CA ALA A 6 17.27 -0.86 -21.20
C ALA A 6 18.73 -0.97 -20.72
N GLY A 7 19.24 -2.19 -20.71
CA GLY A 7 20.60 -2.51 -20.27
C GLY A 7 20.75 -2.65 -18.76
N CYS A 8 21.96 -3.02 -18.33
CA CYS A 8 22.28 -3.20 -16.92
C CYS A 8 22.51 -1.84 -16.22
N LYS A 9 22.02 -1.73 -14.99
CA LYS A 9 22.32 -0.58 -14.13
C LYS A 9 23.79 -0.64 -13.70
N GLU A 10 24.51 0.45 -13.93
CA GLU A 10 25.86 0.63 -13.41
C GLU A 10 25.85 1.10 -11.95
N PHE A 11 26.72 0.50 -11.15
CA PHE A 11 26.92 0.84 -9.74
C PHE A 11 28.31 1.45 -9.54
N THR A 12 28.40 2.40 -8.62
CA THR A 12 29.65 3.11 -8.29
C THR A 12 29.66 3.44 -6.79
N ASP A 13 30.86 3.48 -6.23
CA ASP A 13 31.18 3.91 -4.87
C ASP A 13 31.47 5.42 -4.76
N ALA A 14 31.46 6.14 -5.88
CA ALA A 14 31.64 7.59 -5.91
C ALA A 14 30.54 8.30 -5.08
N LEU A 15 30.94 9.37 -4.39
CA LEU A 15 30.07 10.22 -3.57
C LEU A 15 29.12 11.07 -4.43
N LEU A 16 28.11 10.43 -5.01
CA LEU A 16 27.05 11.05 -5.80
C LEU A 16 25.81 11.30 -4.94
N CYS A 17 24.99 12.29 -5.32
CA CYS A 17 23.77 12.61 -4.58
C CYS A 17 22.82 11.41 -4.42
N CYS A 18 22.70 10.53 -5.43
CA CYS A 18 21.89 9.30 -5.31
C CYS A 18 22.38 8.31 -4.27
N VAL A 19 23.70 8.22 -4.05
CA VAL A 19 24.29 7.33 -3.04
C VAL A 19 23.90 7.80 -1.64
N SER A 20 23.82 9.12 -1.42
CA SER A 20 23.33 9.70 -0.16
C SER A 20 21.79 9.67 -0.03
N SER A 21 21.05 9.95 -1.11
CA SER A 21 19.58 10.03 -1.08
C SER A 21 18.89 8.67 -1.00
N GLY A 22 19.46 7.61 -1.57
CA GLY A 22 18.87 6.26 -1.58
C GLY A 22 18.55 5.73 -0.18
N PRO A 23 19.54 5.65 0.73
CA PRO A 23 19.31 5.21 2.12
C PRO A 23 18.28 6.07 2.86
N ARG A 24 18.28 7.39 2.62
CA ARG A 24 17.29 8.32 3.20
C ARG A 24 15.88 7.98 2.73
N GLY A 25 15.69 7.72 1.44
CA GLY A 25 14.39 7.31 0.89
C GLY A 25 13.88 6.03 1.55
N ILE A 26 14.75 5.03 1.72
CA ILE A 26 14.40 3.77 2.39
C ILE A 26 13.99 4.00 3.84
N SER A 27 14.71 4.85 4.59
CA SER A 27 14.36 5.16 5.98
C SER A 27 13.01 5.86 6.16
N LEU A 28 12.49 6.51 5.10
CA LEU A 28 11.21 7.22 5.13
C LEU A 28 10.01 6.32 4.80
N ILE A 29 10.22 5.10 4.30
CA ILE A 29 9.13 4.17 3.92
C ILE A 29 8.07 4.02 5.02
N PRO A 30 8.41 3.82 6.31
CA PRO A 30 7.40 3.68 7.36
C PRO A 30 6.47 4.89 7.49
N GLN A 31 6.99 6.11 7.24
CA GLN A 31 6.22 7.35 7.30
C GLN A 31 5.28 7.51 6.10
N LEU A 32 5.59 6.84 4.98
CA LEU A 32 4.77 6.86 3.76
C LEU A 32 3.70 5.76 3.76
N THR A 33 3.85 4.73 4.60
CA THR A 33 2.93 3.59 4.70
C THR A 33 1.57 3.99 5.26
N CYS A 34 1.57 4.74 6.36
CA CYS A 34 0.35 5.10 7.07
C CYS A 34 0.45 6.41 7.85
N GLY A 35 -0.68 7.01 8.18
CA GLY A 35 -0.74 8.19 9.05
C GLY A 35 -2.14 8.40 9.61
N LEU A 36 -2.22 9.01 10.81
CA LEU A 36 -3.48 9.38 11.43
C LEU A 36 -3.72 10.89 11.22
N GLN A 37 -4.85 11.27 10.63
CA GLN A 37 -5.26 12.66 10.45
C GLN A 37 -6.76 12.77 10.65
N GLN A 38 -7.22 13.75 11.45
CA GLN A 38 -8.65 14.02 11.70
C GLN A 38 -9.45 12.76 12.08
N ASN A 39 -8.88 11.91 12.94
CA ASN A 39 -9.48 10.64 13.36
C ASN A 39 -9.72 9.62 12.23
N ALA A 40 -8.97 9.76 11.13
CA ALA A 40 -8.89 8.78 10.05
C ALA A 40 -7.46 8.24 9.94
N LEU A 41 -7.31 6.92 10.07
CA LEU A 41 -6.06 6.22 9.84
C LEU A 41 -5.96 5.87 8.35
N PHE A 42 -5.03 6.51 7.67
CA PHE A 42 -4.71 6.30 6.27
C PHE A 42 -3.76 5.12 6.14
N LEU A 43 -4.10 4.18 5.25
CA LEU A 43 -3.20 3.11 4.80
C LEU A 43 -2.92 3.32 3.31
N ASN A 44 -1.71 3.82 3.02
CA ASN A 44 -1.28 4.21 1.69
C ASN A 44 -0.48 3.09 1.00
N LEU A 45 0.30 2.31 1.77
CA LEU A 45 1.04 1.16 1.26
C LEU A 45 0.59 -0.11 1.98
N TYR A 46 0.33 -1.17 1.20
CA TYR A 46 0.05 -2.50 1.74
C TYR A 46 1.38 -3.22 1.99
N VAL A 47 1.84 -3.20 3.23
CA VAL A 47 3.11 -3.81 3.66
C VAL A 47 2.86 -4.62 4.92
N ALA A 48 3.42 -5.82 4.98
CA ALA A 48 3.35 -6.64 6.20
C ALA A 48 4.02 -5.92 7.37
N GLY A 49 3.32 -5.80 8.50
CA GLY A 49 3.83 -5.04 9.63
C GLY A 49 2.80 -4.69 10.68
N ARG A 50 3.20 -3.82 11.61
CA ARG A 50 2.37 -3.34 12.72
C ARG A 50 2.42 -1.83 12.77
N MET A 51 1.27 -1.22 13.00
CA MET A 51 1.08 0.22 13.09
C MET A 51 0.40 0.53 14.41
N ARG A 52 0.85 1.58 15.10
CA ARG A 52 0.24 2.07 16.33
C ARG A 52 -0.22 3.49 16.13
N CYS A 53 -1.43 3.78 16.59
CA CYS A 53 -2.06 5.09 16.47
C CYS A 53 -3.05 5.31 17.62
N GLU A 54 -3.47 6.56 17.81
CA GLU A 54 -4.35 6.94 18.90
C GLU A 54 -5.56 7.75 18.40
N PRO A 55 -6.49 7.14 17.64
CA PRO A 55 -7.74 7.78 17.26
C PRO A 55 -8.53 8.21 18.52
N ASP A 56 -8.87 9.49 18.62
CA ASP A 56 -9.50 10.11 19.79
C ASP A 56 -8.83 9.76 21.13
N GLY A 57 -7.49 9.61 21.12
CA GLY A 57 -6.71 9.26 22.31
C GLY A 57 -6.87 7.82 22.80
N VAL A 58 -7.45 6.93 21.99
CA VAL A 58 -7.54 5.50 22.30
C VAL A 58 -6.41 4.74 21.60
N PRO A 59 -5.52 4.04 22.33
CA PRO A 59 -4.49 3.21 21.72
C PRO A 59 -5.08 2.12 20.81
N VAL A 60 -4.66 2.15 19.55
CA VAL A 60 -5.03 1.17 18.52
C VAL A 60 -3.77 0.64 17.85
N GLU A 61 -3.65 -0.69 17.79
CA GLU A 61 -2.67 -1.41 16.97
C GLU A 61 -3.38 -1.99 15.74
N VAL A 62 -2.86 -1.71 14.55
CA VAL A 62 -3.29 -2.34 13.30
C VAL A 62 -2.17 -3.25 12.82
N VAL A 63 -2.48 -4.53 12.65
CA VAL A 63 -1.56 -5.53 12.12
C VAL A 63 -1.96 -5.81 10.68
N CYS A 64 -0.99 -5.68 9.76
CA CYS A 64 -1.17 -5.95 8.34
C CYS A 64 -0.40 -7.23 7.99
N GLU A 65 -1.11 -8.21 7.44
CA GLU A 65 -0.58 -9.49 7.02
C GLU A 65 -0.88 -9.67 5.53
N THR A 66 0.17 -9.76 4.72
CA THR A 66 0.01 -9.84 3.26
C THR A 66 1.28 -10.40 2.60
N ALA A 67 1.07 -11.12 1.51
CA ALA A 67 2.12 -11.47 0.55
C ALA A 67 2.21 -10.43 -0.59
N PHE A 68 1.47 -9.32 -0.51
CA PHE A 68 1.60 -8.21 -1.43
C PHE A 68 3.06 -7.77 -1.50
N PRO A 69 3.58 -7.49 -2.70
CA PRO A 69 2.90 -7.44 -4.01
C PRO A 69 2.85 -8.76 -4.82
N ALA A 70 3.16 -9.93 -4.26
CA ALA A 70 3.02 -11.20 -4.99
C ALA A 70 1.55 -11.64 -5.13
N GLU A 71 0.73 -11.32 -4.13
CA GLU A 71 -0.72 -11.60 -4.10
C GLU A 71 -1.48 -10.35 -3.68
N GLY A 72 -2.73 -10.21 -4.13
CA GLY A 72 -3.58 -9.07 -3.80
C GLY A 72 -4.41 -9.23 -2.52
N ARG A 73 -4.15 -10.28 -1.72
CA ARG A 73 -4.82 -10.48 -0.43
C ARG A 73 -4.11 -9.74 0.69
N VAL A 74 -4.84 -8.95 1.47
CA VAL A 74 -4.34 -8.27 2.67
C VAL A 74 -5.30 -8.51 3.82
N ALA A 75 -4.81 -9.09 4.92
CA ALA A 75 -5.56 -9.18 6.17
C ALA A 75 -5.14 -8.05 7.11
N LEU A 76 -6.11 -7.26 7.58
CA LEU A 76 -5.91 -6.20 8.56
C LEU A 76 -6.60 -6.59 9.86
N THR A 77 -5.83 -6.71 10.94
CA THR A 77 -6.37 -6.91 12.29
C THR A 77 -6.25 -5.61 13.09
N VAL A 78 -7.39 -5.02 13.42
CA VAL A 78 -7.50 -3.85 14.29
C VAL A 78 -7.66 -4.33 15.73
N LYS A 79 -6.78 -3.86 16.61
CA LYS A 79 -6.81 -4.10 18.04
C LYS A 79 -6.91 -2.77 18.77
N ALA A 80 -8.02 -2.54 19.47
CA ALA A 80 -8.25 -1.33 20.24
C ALA A 80 -8.34 -1.67 21.73
N GLU A 81 -7.83 -0.80 22.60
CA GLU A 81 -7.92 -1.01 24.05
C GLU A 81 -9.39 -1.06 24.54
N ARG A 82 -10.23 -0.20 23.94
CA ARG A 82 -11.69 -0.16 24.12
C ARG A 82 -12.36 0.09 22.77
N ALA A 83 -13.66 -0.17 22.71
CA ALA A 83 -14.43 0.14 21.51
C ALA A 83 -14.28 1.62 21.15
N THR A 84 -13.85 1.92 19.93
CA THR A 84 -13.55 3.29 19.49
C THR A 84 -13.99 3.49 18.05
N HIS A 85 -14.49 4.67 17.76
CA HIS A 85 -14.96 5.04 16.42
C HIS A 85 -13.86 5.79 15.68
N PHE A 86 -13.46 5.27 14.53
CA PHE A 86 -12.54 5.97 13.64
C PHE A 86 -12.67 5.44 12.21
N THR A 87 -12.13 6.18 11.26
CA THR A 87 -12.14 5.79 9.84
C THR A 87 -10.84 5.08 9.50
N LEU A 88 -10.93 3.88 8.91
CA LEU A 88 -9.83 3.30 8.14
C LEU A 88 -9.96 3.76 6.70
N ARG A 89 -9.02 4.56 6.23
CA ARG A 89 -9.00 5.08 4.85
C ARG A 89 -7.97 4.33 4.03
N LEU A 90 -8.44 3.55 3.07
CA LEU A 90 -7.67 2.59 2.32
C LEU A 90 -7.39 3.11 0.91
N ARG A 91 -6.15 3.06 0.44
CA ARG A 91 -5.82 3.40 -0.95
C ARG A 91 -6.27 2.30 -1.90
N VAL A 92 -7.12 2.63 -2.86
CA VAL A 92 -7.49 1.71 -3.94
C VAL A 92 -6.52 1.93 -5.11
N PRO A 93 -5.63 0.97 -5.43
CA PRO A 93 -4.66 1.16 -6.50
C PRO A 93 -5.37 1.35 -7.85
N GLU A 94 -4.92 2.31 -8.67
CA GLU A 94 -5.55 2.62 -9.96
C GLU A 94 -5.49 1.45 -10.96
N TRP A 95 -4.48 0.59 -10.82
CA TRP A 95 -4.25 -0.52 -11.72
C TRP A 95 -5.17 -1.73 -11.46
N THR A 96 -5.88 -1.75 -10.34
CA THR A 96 -6.76 -2.85 -9.95
C THR A 96 -8.06 -2.79 -10.75
N GLY A 97 -8.54 -3.91 -11.28
CA GLY A 97 -9.88 -4.01 -11.85
C GLY A 97 -10.94 -4.30 -10.78
N HIS A 98 -10.51 -4.80 -9.62
CA HIS A 98 -11.37 -5.25 -8.55
C HIS A 98 -10.71 -4.98 -7.19
N PHE A 99 -11.41 -4.29 -6.29
CA PHE A 99 -10.98 -4.07 -4.92
C PHE A 99 -12.16 -4.21 -3.96
N HIS A 100 -12.09 -5.17 -3.05
CA HIS A 100 -13.12 -5.37 -2.04
C HIS A 100 -12.56 -5.49 -0.64
N VAL A 101 -13.34 -4.98 0.30
CA VAL A 101 -13.06 -5.09 1.73
C VAL A 101 -14.21 -5.85 2.37
N ARG A 102 -13.89 -6.89 3.13
CA ARG A 102 -14.84 -7.74 3.84
C ARG A 102 -14.59 -7.63 5.33
N PHE A 103 -15.64 -7.41 6.11
CA PHE A 103 -15.55 -7.37 7.57
C PHE A 103 -16.92 -7.67 8.17
N GLY A 104 -16.98 -8.54 9.19
CA GLY A 104 -18.20 -8.79 9.96
C GLY A 104 -19.45 -9.08 9.10
N GLY A 105 -19.30 -9.78 7.97
CA GLY A 105 -20.40 -10.08 7.04
C GLY A 105 -20.72 -8.99 6.00
N HIS A 106 -20.14 -7.80 6.11
CA HIS A 106 -20.26 -6.73 5.14
C HIS A 106 -19.21 -6.83 4.03
N ARG A 107 -19.54 -6.31 2.85
CA ARG A 107 -18.62 -6.17 1.70
C ARG A 107 -18.74 -4.74 1.17
N LEU A 108 -17.60 -4.06 1.06
CA LEU A 108 -17.47 -2.75 0.42
C LEU A 108 -16.62 -2.90 -0.85
N ALA A 109 -16.93 -2.11 -1.86
CA ALA A 109 -16.16 -2.03 -3.10
C ALA A 109 -15.42 -0.69 -3.16
N GLY A 110 -14.15 -0.73 -3.57
CA GLY A 110 -13.34 0.45 -3.82
C GLY A 110 -13.36 0.85 -5.29
N THR A 111 -13.29 2.15 -5.56
CA THR A 111 -13.11 2.68 -6.92
C THR A 111 -11.62 2.84 -7.21
N PRO A 112 -11.07 2.26 -8.30
CA PRO A 112 -9.65 2.41 -8.65
C PRO A 112 -9.20 3.88 -8.67
N GLY A 113 -8.04 4.17 -8.07
CA GLY A 113 -7.47 5.52 -8.01
C GLY A 113 -8.05 6.42 -6.91
N GLN A 114 -9.05 5.93 -6.16
CA GLN A 114 -9.67 6.67 -5.05
C GLN A 114 -9.26 6.12 -3.68
N LEU A 115 -9.73 6.79 -2.63
CA LEU A 115 -9.63 6.32 -1.26
C LEU A 115 -10.98 5.71 -0.85
N LEU A 116 -10.95 4.55 -0.19
CA LEU A 116 -12.12 3.89 0.37
C LEU A 116 -12.14 4.08 1.88
N ASP A 117 -13.19 4.71 2.38
CA ASP A 117 -13.40 4.94 3.81
C ASP A 117 -14.23 3.82 4.43
N VAL A 118 -13.66 3.20 5.47
CA VAL A 118 -14.35 2.26 6.35
C VAL A 118 -14.50 2.94 7.70
N SER A 119 -15.58 3.71 7.84
CA SER A 119 -15.91 4.44 9.08
C SER A 119 -16.88 3.63 9.93
N ARG A 120 -16.46 3.24 11.13
CA ARG A 120 -17.28 2.49 12.08
C ARG A 120 -16.69 2.52 13.49
N THR A 121 -17.47 2.01 14.44
CA THR A 121 -16.96 1.62 15.76
C THR A 121 -16.26 0.27 15.67
N TRP A 122 -14.98 0.27 16.02
CA TRP A 122 -14.12 -0.91 16.07
C TRP A 122 -14.19 -1.52 17.47
N PRO A 123 -14.55 -2.81 17.62
CA PRO A 123 -14.45 -3.51 18.90
C PRO A 123 -12.98 -3.74 19.27
N ARG A 124 -12.73 -4.33 20.45
CA ARG A 124 -11.36 -4.62 20.92
C ARG A 124 -10.49 -5.40 19.93
N SER A 125 -11.11 -6.28 19.15
CA SER A 125 -10.45 -6.98 18.05
C SER A 125 -11.42 -7.16 16.90
N SER A 126 -10.97 -6.81 15.70
CA SER A 126 -11.74 -6.91 14.46
C SER A 126 -10.79 -7.16 13.31
N THR A 127 -11.20 -8.03 12.38
CA THR A 127 -10.45 -8.31 11.16
C THR A 127 -11.19 -7.76 9.94
N LEU A 128 -10.42 -7.21 9.01
CA LEU A 128 -10.87 -6.90 7.66
C LEU A 128 -10.00 -7.67 6.67
N ASP A 129 -10.64 -8.27 5.69
CA ASP A 129 -9.96 -8.88 4.55
C ASP A 129 -10.12 -7.97 3.34
N ILE A 130 -9.00 -7.59 2.74
CA ILE A 130 -8.94 -6.86 1.48
C ILE A 130 -8.54 -7.85 0.41
N ASP A 131 -9.30 -7.87 -0.67
CA ASP A 131 -9.04 -8.65 -1.86
C ASP A 131 -8.97 -7.71 -3.05
N MET A 132 -7.80 -7.64 -3.67
CA MET A 132 -7.60 -6.93 -4.91
C MET A 132 -7.04 -7.87 -5.97
N ASP A 133 -7.45 -7.70 -7.22
CA ASP A 133 -6.84 -8.46 -8.32
C ASP A 133 -5.40 -8.00 -8.56
N MET A 134 -4.58 -8.79 -9.26
CA MET A 134 -3.20 -8.44 -9.63
C MET A 134 -3.02 -8.62 -11.14
N PRO A 135 -3.67 -7.77 -11.97
CA PRO A 135 -3.75 -8.01 -13.40
C PRO A 135 -2.39 -7.80 -14.07
N THR A 136 -2.09 -8.67 -15.04
CA THR A 136 -1.02 -8.43 -16.00
C THR A 136 -1.57 -7.57 -17.14
N ARG A 137 -0.93 -6.42 -17.38
CA ARG A 137 -1.33 -5.47 -18.42
C ARG A 137 -0.13 -4.93 -19.15
N VAL A 138 -0.34 -4.52 -20.40
CA VAL A 138 0.66 -3.81 -21.20
C VAL A 138 0.45 -2.32 -21.00
N LEU A 139 1.49 -1.63 -20.53
CA LEU A 139 1.53 -0.18 -20.41
C LEU A 139 2.04 0.40 -21.73
N PRO A 140 1.29 1.32 -22.37
CA PRO A 140 1.70 1.92 -23.62
C PRO A 140 2.95 2.77 -23.40
N GLY A 141 3.93 2.57 -24.27
CA GLY A 141 5.19 3.28 -24.27
C GLY A 141 5.18 4.55 -25.11
N SER A 142 6.37 5.01 -25.47
CA SER A 142 6.63 6.11 -26.40
C SER A 142 7.61 5.66 -27.48
N PRO A 143 7.87 6.44 -28.55
CA PRO A 143 8.79 6.03 -29.61
C PRO A 143 10.20 5.67 -29.10
N THR A 144 10.64 6.24 -27.99
CA THR A 144 11.94 5.96 -27.36
C THR A 144 11.91 4.71 -26.46
N TYR A 145 10.74 4.36 -25.90
CA TYR A 145 10.58 3.24 -24.98
C TYR A 145 9.34 2.44 -25.35
N PRO A 146 9.49 1.21 -25.89
CA PRO A 146 8.34 0.41 -26.31
C PRO A 146 7.47 0.03 -25.13
N ASP A 147 6.27 -0.45 -25.45
CA ASP A 147 5.30 -0.96 -24.49
C ASP A 147 5.94 -1.97 -23.52
N LYS A 148 5.53 -1.89 -22.25
CA LYS A 148 6.09 -2.74 -21.19
C LYS A 148 4.98 -3.48 -20.45
N PRO A 149 5.14 -4.80 -20.21
CA PRO A 149 4.23 -5.51 -19.33
C PRO A 149 4.39 -5.03 -17.88
N SER A 150 3.30 -5.09 -17.13
CA SER A 150 3.26 -4.85 -15.69
C SER A 150 2.30 -5.83 -15.03
N THR A 151 2.58 -6.22 -13.78
CA THR A 151 1.67 -7.00 -12.93
C THR A 151 1.46 -6.25 -11.63
N GLY A 152 0.23 -5.80 -11.40
CA GLY A 152 -0.11 -4.90 -10.30
C GLY A 152 0.78 -3.64 -10.26
N PRO A 153 1.52 -3.38 -9.15
CA PRO A 153 2.39 -2.22 -9.06
C PRO A 153 3.75 -2.40 -9.76
N PHE A 154 4.07 -3.59 -10.28
CA PHE A 154 5.39 -3.86 -10.86
C PHE A 154 5.42 -3.77 -12.36
N LEU A 155 6.37 -3.00 -12.87
CA LEU A 155 6.80 -3.07 -14.26
C LEU A 155 7.73 -4.28 -14.46
N ILE A 156 7.53 -5.02 -15.54
CA ILE A 156 8.35 -6.19 -15.89
C ILE A 156 9.37 -5.79 -16.95
N CYS A 157 10.64 -6.10 -16.69
CA CYS A 157 11.73 -5.94 -17.63
C CYS A 157 12.21 -7.32 -18.10
N THR A 158 12.26 -7.52 -19.42
CA THR A 158 13.00 -8.62 -20.05
C THR A 158 14.43 -8.15 -20.29
N GLY A 159 15.40 -8.93 -19.81
CA GLY A 159 16.84 -8.66 -19.97
C GLY A 159 17.33 -8.83 -21.41
#